data_AF-A0A381YDB2-F1
#
_entry.id   AF-A0A381YDB2-F1
#
_cell.length_a   1.000
_cell.length_b   1.000
_cell.length_c   1.000
_cell.angle_alpha   90.00
_cell.angle_beta   90.00
_cell.angle_gamma   90.00
#
_symmetry.space_group_name_H-M   'P 1'
#
loop_
_entity.id
_entity.type
_entity.pdbx_description
1 polymer ?
#
loop_
_entity_poly.entity_id
_entity_poly.type
_entity_poly.pdbx_seq_one_letter_code
_entity_poly.pdbx_strand_id
1 'polypeptide(L)'
;MRLKSLQLDRRNYHLPSILMVALLVLIPKFLHGQPNNVVLDGVALVRISETGSNRIVETLEEEMEEVTSVVQKIGDRYLWTTRGNTELRRYDHGTFITYVAEDGSGYIRVFDQDMRTMFDGLNELDGVFDYLEHFPLGLTTVTYYGRLRKAP
;
A
#
# COMPACT_ATOMS: atom_id res chain seq x y z
N MET A 1 -62.57 11.55 54.40
CA MET A 1 -61.93 11.98 53.13
C MET A 1 -60.42 11.83 53.30
N ARG A 2 -59.81 10.78 52.71
CA ARG A 2 -58.45 10.32 53.01
C ARG A 2 -57.60 10.51 51.75
N LEU A 3 -56.71 11.51 51.70
CA LEU A 3 -55.77 11.66 50.59
C LEU A 3 -54.70 10.56 50.69
N LYS A 4 -54.58 9.73 49.65
CA LYS A 4 -53.44 8.83 49.46
C LYS A 4 -52.27 9.66 48.91
N SER A 5 -51.12 9.59 49.58
CA SER A 5 -49.86 10.15 49.09
C SER A 5 -49.39 9.36 47.86
N LEU A 6 -49.09 10.06 46.77
CA LEU A 6 -48.32 9.52 45.65
C LEU A 6 -46.85 9.40 46.09
N GLN A 7 -46.37 8.17 46.25
CA GLN A 7 -44.94 7.88 46.29
C GLN A 7 -44.42 7.97 44.85
N LEU A 8 -43.60 8.99 44.57
CA LEU A 8 -42.89 9.10 43.30
C LEU A 8 -41.77 8.04 43.26
N ASP A 9 -41.93 7.06 42.38
CA ASP A 9 -40.92 6.04 42.10
C ASP A 9 -39.64 6.69 41.55
N ARG A 10 -38.58 6.65 42.35
CA ARG A 10 -37.27 7.23 42.04
C ARG A 10 -36.53 6.25 41.13
N ARG A 11 -36.89 6.22 39.84
CA ARG A 11 -36.23 5.38 38.84
C ARG A 11 -34.72 5.69 38.77
N ASN A 12 -33.93 4.64 38.93
CA ASN A 12 -32.47 4.65 38.91
C ASN A 12 -31.91 5.19 37.59
N TYR A 13 -31.38 6.42 37.60
CA TYR A 13 -30.66 7.03 36.47
C TYR A 13 -29.19 6.56 36.33
N HIS A 14 -28.80 5.45 36.96
CA HIS A 14 -27.40 4.99 36.98
C HIS A 14 -26.99 4.08 35.80
N LEU A 15 -27.95 3.48 35.08
CA LEU A 15 -27.67 2.61 33.94
C LEU A 15 -27.11 3.31 32.69
N PRO A 16 -27.53 4.52 32.27
CA PRO A 16 -26.97 5.15 31.06
C PRO A 16 -25.53 5.65 31.27
N SER A 17 -25.16 6.01 32.51
CA SER A 17 -23.83 6.55 32.83
C SER A 17 -22.72 5.50 32.73
N ILE A 18 -22.99 4.26 33.16
CA ILE A 18 -22.02 3.16 33.07
C ILE A 18 -21.79 2.74 31.62
N LEU A 19 -22.85 2.73 30.80
CA LEU A 19 -22.75 2.41 29.38
C LEU A 19 -21.92 3.46 28.61
N MET A 20 -22.07 4.74 28.96
CA MET A 20 -21.33 5.84 28.35
C MET A 20 -19.84 5.83 28.73
N VAL A 21 -19.51 5.50 29.99
CA VAL A 21 -18.11 5.34 30.43
C VAL A 21 -17.46 4.14 29.76
N ALA A 22 -18.17 3.01 29.64
CA ALA A 22 -17.66 1.85 28.92
C ALA A 22 -17.37 2.15 27.44
N LEU A 23 -18.25 2.92 26.79
CA LEU A 23 -18.07 3.36 25.40
C LEU A 23 -16.84 4.27 25.24
N LEU A 24 -16.62 5.21 26.17
CA LEU A 24 -15.46 6.13 26.14
C LEU A 24 -14.11 5.43 26.38
N VAL A 25 -14.08 4.34 27.15
CA VAL A 25 -12.84 3.58 27.43
C VAL A 25 -12.49 2.62 26.29
N LEU A 26 -13.43 2.28 25.40
CA LEU A 26 -13.21 1.40 24.24
C LEU A 26 -12.69 2.12 22.98
N ILE A 27 -12.93 3.43 22.85
CA ILE A 27 -12.49 4.24 21.71
C ILE A 27 -10.95 4.35 21.56
N PRO A 28 -10.12 4.49 22.60
CA PRO A 28 -8.68 4.70 22.42
C PRO A 28 -7.92 3.48 21.87
N LYS A 29 -8.53 2.29 21.81
CA LYS A 29 -7.88 1.13 21.18
C LYS A 29 -7.86 1.19 19.65
N PHE A 30 -8.82 1.87 19.04
CA PHE A 30 -8.90 2.04 17.59
C PHE A 30 -8.10 3.25 17.07
N LEU A 31 -7.64 4.13 17.97
CA LEU A 31 -6.88 5.34 17.65
C LEU A 31 -5.36 5.15 17.70
N HIS A 32 -4.86 3.92 17.92
CA HIS A 32 -3.44 3.64 17.69
C HIS A 32 -3.20 3.74 16.19
N GLY A 33 -2.77 4.93 15.75
CA GLY A 33 -2.22 5.14 14.42
C GLY A 33 -1.23 4.01 14.16
N GLN A 34 -1.48 3.26 13.09
CA GLN A 34 -0.56 2.20 12.70
C GLN A 34 0.83 2.85 12.56
N PRO A 35 1.90 2.25 13.11
CA PRO A 35 3.26 2.71 12.84
C PRO A 35 3.44 2.88 11.32
N ASN A 36 4.33 3.75 10.86
CA ASN A 36 4.55 4.00 9.42
C ASN A 36 4.89 2.68 8.68
N ASN A 37 3.84 1.97 8.27
CA ASN A 37 3.85 0.61 7.76
C ASN A 37 4.20 0.57 6.27
N VAL A 38 4.55 1.72 5.71
CA VAL A 38 5.12 1.83 4.37
C VAL A 38 6.43 1.04 4.34
N VAL A 39 6.47 -0.03 3.58
CA VAL A 39 7.67 -0.85 3.36
C VAL A 39 8.34 -0.52 2.03
N LEU A 40 7.60 0.02 1.07
CA LEU A 40 8.15 0.48 -0.20
C LEU A 40 7.55 1.85 -0.49
N ASP A 41 8.41 2.79 -0.85
CA ASP A 41 8.01 4.09 -1.37
C ASP A 41 8.90 4.43 -2.57
N GLY A 42 8.33 4.45 -3.75
CA GLY A 42 9.01 4.68 -5.02
C GLY A 42 8.40 5.81 -5.83
N VAL A 43 9.24 6.44 -6.66
CA VAL A 43 8.85 7.41 -7.67
C VAL A 43 9.37 6.95 -9.03
N ALA A 44 8.48 6.76 -9.99
CA ALA A 44 8.81 6.42 -11.35
C ALA A 44 9.40 7.63 -12.07
N LEU A 45 10.30 7.39 -13.01
CA LEU A 45 10.98 8.41 -13.80
C LEU A 45 10.90 8.12 -15.29
N VAL A 46 10.70 6.84 -15.64
CA VAL A 46 10.55 6.39 -17.02
C VAL A 46 9.33 5.48 -17.11
N ARG A 47 8.50 5.71 -18.12
CA ARG A 47 7.42 4.82 -18.52
C ARG A 47 7.75 4.22 -19.86
N ILE A 48 7.57 2.92 -19.98
CA ILE A 48 7.68 2.20 -21.23
C ILE A 48 6.34 1.55 -21.52
N SER A 49 5.74 1.93 -22.63
CA SER A 49 4.52 1.29 -23.14
C SER A 49 4.89 0.44 -24.35
N GLU A 50 4.58 -0.85 -24.28
CA GLU A 50 4.88 -1.80 -25.36
C GLU A 50 3.60 -2.43 -25.88
N THR A 51 3.46 -2.41 -27.20
CA THR A 51 2.46 -3.17 -27.97
C THR A 51 3.23 -3.98 -28.99
N GLY A 52 2.71 -5.11 -29.47
CA GLY A 52 3.50 -6.14 -30.18
C GLY A 52 4.53 -5.69 -31.24
N SER A 53 4.37 -4.52 -31.87
CA SER A 53 5.35 -3.93 -32.80
C SER A 53 5.85 -2.52 -32.46
N ASN A 54 5.43 -1.93 -31.34
CA ASN A 54 5.76 -0.55 -30.97
C ASN A 54 6.16 -0.44 -29.49
N ARG A 55 7.25 0.29 -29.24
CA ARG A 55 7.79 0.59 -27.91
C ARG A 55 7.92 2.10 -27.78
N ILE A 56 7.18 2.67 -26.83
CA ILE A 56 7.21 4.10 -26.53
C ILE A 56 7.88 4.26 -25.17
N VAL A 57 8.90 5.11 -25.12
CA VAL A 57 9.63 5.45 -23.88
C VAL A 57 9.37 6.91 -23.56
N GLU A 58 8.89 7.17 -22.35
CA GLU A 58 8.50 8.50 -21.88
C GLU A 58 9.25 8.80 -20.56
N THR A 59 9.80 9.99 -20.44
CA THR A 59 10.30 10.52 -19.16
C THR A 59 9.14 11.14 -18.40
N LEU A 60 9.03 10.86 -17.09
CA LEU A 60 7.93 11.29 -16.25
C LEU A 60 8.34 12.45 -15.33
N GLU A 61 7.38 13.30 -14.99
CA GLU A 61 7.52 14.32 -13.96
C GLU A 61 7.13 13.72 -12.58
N GLU A 62 7.90 14.03 -11.54
CA GLU A 62 7.79 13.40 -10.22
C GLU A 62 6.49 13.76 -9.46
N GLU A 63 5.75 14.79 -9.90
CA GLU A 63 4.60 15.35 -9.17
C GLU A 63 3.27 14.59 -9.38
N MET A 64 3.24 13.58 -10.25
CA MET A 64 2.02 12.85 -10.58
C MET A 64 1.76 11.66 -9.64
N GLU A 65 0.50 11.42 -9.25
CA GLU A 65 0.12 10.29 -8.38
C GLU A 65 0.41 8.93 -9.05
N GLU A 66 0.18 8.82 -10.36
CA GLU A 66 0.43 7.59 -11.15
C GLU A 66 1.91 7.17 -11.15
N VAL A 67 2.79 8.12 -10.85
CA VAL A 67 4.24 7.99 -10.81
C VAL A 67 4.71 7.49 -9.44
N THR A 68 3.86 7.54 -8.41
CA THR A 68 4.20 7.06 -7.07
C THR A 68 3.77 5.60 -6.86
N SER A 69 4.67 4.79 -6.30
CA SER A 69 4.40 3.41 -5.92
C SER A 69 4.62 3.21 -4.43
N VAL A 70 3.54 2.93 -3.67
CA VAL A 70 3.62 2.73 -2.23
C VAL A 70 3.08 1.37 -1.84
N VAL A 71 3.86 0.63 -1.07
CA VAL A 71 3.44 -0.63 -0.44
C VAL A 71 3.44 -0.49 1.06
N GLN A 72 2.32 -0.86 1.69
CA GLN A 72 2.20 -0.94 3.14
C GLN A 72 2.12 -2.39 3.60
N LYS A 73 2.74 -2.71 4.73
CA LYS A 73 2.60 -4.00 5.41
C LYS A 73 1.69 -3.87 6.62
N ILE A 74 0.56 -4.57 6.61
CA ILE A 74 -0.41 -4.58 7.71
C ILE A 74 -0.56 -6.01 8.22
N GLY A 75 0.02 -6.30 9.39
CA GLY A 75 0.18 -7.67 9.85
C GLY A 75 1.04 -8.47 8.87
N ASP A 76 0.49 -9.54 8.31
CA ASP A 76 1.16 -10.41 7.33
C ASP A 76 0.82 -10.06 5.88
N ARG A 77 0.04 -9.00 5.64
CA ARG A 77 -0.44 -8.61 4.31
C ARG A 77 0.35 -7.45 3.76
N TYR A 78 0.62 -7.46 2.46
CA TYR A 78 1.20 -6.34 1.72
C TYR A 78 0.13 -5.72 0.82
N LEU A 79 -0.03 -4.40 0.87
CA LEU A 79 -1.05 -3.67 0.10
C LEU A 79 -0.38 -2.63 -0.78
N TRP A 80 -0.70 -2.63 -2.07
CA TRP A 80 -0.29 -1.63 -3.03
C TRP A 80 -1.22 -0.41 -2.95
N THR A 81 -0.89 0.53 -2.08
CA THR A 81 -1.84 1.58 -1.69
C THR A 81 -2.14 2.55 -2.84
N THR A 82 -1.16 2.83 -3.71
CA THR A 82 -1.36 3.67 -4.90
C THR A 82 -2.06 2.97 -6.06
N ARG A 83 -2.28 1.65 -5.95
CA ARG A 83 -3.05 0.86 -6.92
C ARG A 83 -4.29 0.28 -6.26
N GLY A 84 -5.09 1.13 -5.62
CA GLY A 84 -6.39 0.75 -5.06
C GLY A 84 -6.33 -0.18 -3.86
N ASN A 85 -5.20 -0.24 -3.15
CA ASN A 85 -4.95 -1.19 -2.06
C ASN A 85 -4.97 -2.66 -2.49
N THR A 86 -4.56 -2.94 -3.74
CA THR A 86 -4.44 -4.32 -4.24
C THR A 86 -3.49 -5.13 -3.35
N GLU A 87 -3.91 -6.34 -2.98
CA GLU A 87 -3.11 -7.23 -2.16
C GLU A 87 -1.95 -7.84 -2.95
N LEU A 88 -0.78 -7.87 -2.32
CA LEU A 88 0.47 -8.30 -2.90
C LEU A 88 1.02 -9.52 -2.15
N ARG A 89 1.60 -10.46 -2.90
CA ARG A 89 2.46 -11.50 -2.37
C ARG A 89 3.92 -11.12 -2.55
N ARG A 90 4.69 -11.15 -1.46
CA ARG A 90 6.14 -10.94 -1.49
C ARG A 90 6.87 -12.25 -1.79
N TYR A 91 7.87 -12.16 -2.68
CA TYR A 91 8.82 -13.21 -2.97
C TYR A 91 10.25 -12.65 -2.90
N ASP A 92 11.09 -13.27 -2.09
CA ASP A 92 12.50 -12.92 -1.92
C ASP A 92 13.37 -13.85 -2.78
N HIS A 93 14.13 -13.28 -3.71
CA HIS A 93 14.93 -14.05 -4.70
C HIS A 93 16.44 -13.83 -4.57
N GLY A 94 16.91 -13.39 -3.40
CA GLY A 94 18.33 -13.15 -3.11
C GLY A 94 18.85 -11.84 -3.71
N THR A 95 18.71 -11.65 -5.02
CA THR A 95 19.20 -10.45 -5.75
C THR A 95 18.11 -9.43 -6.06
N PHE A 96 16.86 -9.77 -5.81
CA PHE A 96 15.71 -8.88 -5.92
C PHE A 96 14.55 -9.38 -5.07
N ILE A 97 13.62 -8.48 -4.78
CA ILE A 97 12.33 -8.77 -4.15
C ILE A 97 11.24 -8.50 -5.19
N THR A 98 10.30 -9.42 -5.35
CA THR A 98 9.12 -9.20 -6.21
C THR A 98 7.85 -9.22 -5.37
N TYR A 99 7.03 -8.18 -5.50
CA TYR A 99 5.68 -8.11 -4.98
C TYR A 99 4.69 -8.32 -6.12
N VAL A 100 3.98 -9.45 -6.13
CA VAL A 100 3.03 -9.78 -7.21
C VAL A 100 1.61 -9.52 -6.74
N ALA A 101 0.82 -8.80 -7.53
CA ALA A 101 -0.59 -8.59 -7.26
C ALA A 101 -1.37 -9.90 -7.35
N GLU A 102 -2.11 -10.24 -6.29
CA GLU A 102 -2.88 -11.48 -6.20
C GLU A 102 -4.02 -11.53 -7.25
N ASP A 103 -4.48 -10.38 -7.72
CA ASP A 103 -5.51 -10.25 -8.77
C ASP A 103 -4.95 -10.31 -10.21
N GLY A 104 -3.62 -10.41 -10.37
CA GLY A 104 -2.95 -10.43 -11.66
C GLY A 104 -2.81 -9.06 -12.34
N SER A 105 -3.13 -7.96 -11.65
CA SER A 105 -3.02 -6.60 -12.20
C SER A 105 -1.59 -6.17 -12.52
N GLY A 106 -0.58 -6.83 -11.93
CA GLY A 106 0.81 -6.53 -12.18
C GLY A 106 1.74 -6.99 -11.07
N TYR A 107 2.95 -6.45 -11.07
CA TYR A 107 3.93 -6.67 -10.00
C TYR A 107 4.89 -5.50 -9.84
N ILE A 108 5.52 -5.42 -8.68
CA ILE A 108 6.65 -4.54 -8.37
C ILE A 108 7.89 -5.41 -8.21
N ARG A 109 9.01 -5.04 -8.83
CA ARG A 109 10.31 -5.66 -8.56
C ARG A 109 11.28 -4.61 -8.03
N VAL A 110 11.88 -4.91 -6.90
CA VAL A 110 12.94 -4.09 -6.27
C VAL A 110 14.26 -4.81 -6.46
N PHE A 111 15.23 -4.12 -7.03
CA PHE A 111 16.56 -4.65 -7.28
C PHE A 111 17.47 -4.38 -6.09
N ASP A 112 18.29 -5.37 -5.73
CA ASP A 112 19.37 -5.15 -4.77
C ASP A 112 20.43 -4.23 -5.41
N GLN A 113 20.72 -3.10 -4.76
CA GLN A 113 21.68 -2.13 -5.26
C GLN A 113 23.10 -2.70 -5.35
N ASP A 114 23.47 -3.58 -4.42
CA ASP A 114 24.80 -4.18 -4.36
C ASP A 114 24.98 -5.27 -5.43
N MET A 115 23.89 -5.72 -6.05
CA MET A 115 23.87 -6.78 -7.06
C MET A 115 23.50 -6.28 -8.46
N ARG A 116 23.47 -4.96 -8.69
CA ARG A 116 23.11 -4.33 -9.98
C ARG A 116 23.90 -4.88 -11.17
N THR A 117 25.19 -5.12 -10.96
CA THR A 117 26.09 -5.63 -12.00
C THR A 117 25.72 -7.03 -12.48
N MET A 118 24.93 -7.79 -11.71
CA MET A 118 24.38 -9.08 -12.16
C MET A 118 23.27 -8.92 -13.19
N PHE A 119 22.64 -7.74 -13.28
CA PHE A 119 21.58 -7.44 -14.26
C PHE A 119 22.11 -6.73 -15.50
N ASP A 120 23.39 -6.35 -15.52
CA ASP A 120 24.03 -5.73 -16.67
C ASP A 120 23.93 -6.66 -17.89
N GLY A 121 23.27 -6.18 -18.94
CA GLY A 121 23.07 -6.92 -20.20
C GLY A 121 21.83 -7.81 -20.27
N LEU A 122 21.03 -7.93 -19.19
CA LEU A 122 19.72 -8.61 -19.23
C LEU A 122 18.60 -7.65 -19.67
N ASN A 123 18.65 -6.41 -19.19
CA ASN A 123 17.83 -5.30 -19.67
C ASN A 123 18.57 -3.99 -19.36
N GLU A 124 18.62 -3.05 -20.31
CA GLU A 124 19.46 -1.84 -20.19
C GLU A 124 19.12 -0.97 -18.98
N LEU A 125 17.89 -1.09 -18.45
CA LEU A 125 17.37 -0.24 -17.37
C LEU A 125 17.42 -0.89 -15.98
N ASP A 126 17.53 -2.22 -15.89
CA ASP A 126 17.47 -2.94 -14.61
C ASP A 126 18.69 -2.63 -13.71
N GLY A 127 19.85 -2.33 -14.31
CA GLY A 127 21.02 -1.85 -13.56
C GLY A 127 20.97 -0.37 -13.16
N VAL A 128 20.08 0.41 -13.79
CA VAL A 128 20.03 1.88 -13.63
C VAL A 128 19.06 2.30 -12.54
N PHE A 129 17.89 1.67 -12.44
CA PHE A 129 16.82 2.04 -11.51
C PHE A 129 16.80 1.15 -10.26
N ASP A 130 16.07 1.59 -9.23
CA ASP A 130 15.99 0.87 -7.96
C ASP A 130 14.85 -0.15 -7.97
N TYR A 131 13.82 0.13 -8.75
CA TYR A 131 12.64 -0.72 -8.88
C TYR A 131 11.95 -0.52 -10.23
N LEU A 132 11.04 -1.44 -10.53
CA LEU A 132 10.05 -1.29 -11.58
C LEU A 132 8.66 -1.75 -11.14
N GLU A 133 7.62 -1.20 -11.77
CA GLU A 133 6.23 -1.68 -11.75
C GLU A 133 5.88 -2.17 -13.16
N HIS A 134 5.28 -3.34 -13.27
CA HIS A 134 4.87 -3.90 -14.56
C HIS A 134 3.39 -4.25 -14.57
N PHE A 135 2.67 -3.76 -15.59
CA PHE A 135 1.23 -3.91 -15.76
C PHE A 135 0.92 -4.58 -17.12
N PRO A 136 0.39 -5.82 -17.12
CA PRO A 136 -0.20 -6.41 -18.32
C PRO A 136 -1.59 -5.81 -18.58
N LEU A 137 -1.76 -5.13 -19.72
CA LEU A 137 -3.00 -4.49 -20.15
C LEU A 137 -3.48 -5.12 -21.47
N GLY A 138 -3.92 -6.38 -21.40
CA GLY A 138 -4.35 -7.13 -22.57
C GLY A 138 -3.19 -7.45 -23.52
N LEU A 139 -3.16 -6.80 -24.68
CA LEU A 139 -2.08 -6.94 -25.68
C LEU A 139 -0.97 -5.88 -25.53
N THR A 140 -1.12 -5.01 -24.55
CA THR A 140 -0.18 -3.94 -24.22
C THR A 140 0.44 -4.24 -22.86
N THR A 141 1.68 -3.83 -22.65
CA THR A 141 2.28 -3.75 -21.32
C THR A 141 2.69 -2.32 -21.04
N VAL A 142 2.63 -1.95 -19.76
CA VAL A 142 3.20 -0.69 -19.27
C VAL A 142 4.15 -1.02 -18.15
N THR A 143 5.40 -0.56 -18.27
CA THR A 143 6.43 -0.72 -17.25
C THR A 143 6.91 0.65 -16.79
N TYR A 144 6.85 0.91 -15.50
CA TYR A 144 7.40 2.10 -14.88
C TYR A 144 8.72 1.74 -14.21
N TYR A 145 9.77 2.50 -14.47
CA TYR A 145 11.07 2.36 -13.81
C TYR A 145 11.32 3.58 -12.92
N GLY A 146 11.89 3.37 -11.74
CA GLY A 146 12.00 4.45 -10.77
C GLY A 146 13.05 4.30 -9.70
N ARG A 147 13.06 5.29 -8.79
CA ARG A 147 13.92 5.34 -7.61
C ARG A 147 13.12 5.12 -6.34
N LEU A 148 13.74 4.48 -5.35
CA LEU A 148 13.15 4.28 -4.05
C LEU A 148 13.48 5.45 -3.13
N ARG A 149 12.45 6.06 -2.56
CA ARG A 149 12.54 6.97 -1.40
C ARG A 149 12.66 6.16 -0.11
N LYS A 150 12.05 4.97 -0.08
CA LYS A 150 12.17 3.99 1.01
C LYS A 150 12.26 2.57 0.45
N ALA A 151 13.31 1.86 0.85
CA ALA A 151 13.54 0.46 0.48
C ALA A 151 12.88 -0.53 1.47
N PRO A 152 12.53 -1.75 0.99
CA PRO A 152 11.81 -2.79 1.74
C PRO A 152 12.64 -3.72 2.63
#